data_AF-A0A9Y2DBT0-F1
#
_entry.id   AF-A0A9Y2DBT0-F1
#
_cell.length_a   1.000
_cell.length_b   1.000
_cell.length_c   1.000
_cell.angle_alpha   90.00
_cell.angle_beta   90.00
_cell.angle_gamma   90.00
#
_symmetry.space_group_name_H-M   'P 1'
#
loop_
_entity.id
_entity.type
_entity.pdbx_description
1 polymer ?
#
loop_
_entity_poly.entity_id
_entity_poly.type
_entity_poly.pdbx_seq_one_letter_code
_entity_poly.pdbx_strand_id
1 'polypeptide(L)'
;MHKHVEWDAPGGASVDAHYAKDEQHRVEPQPGMILTARYHGATVRIQVEAYKDGVSIGKVAALIGDDGERHDSHGDLNLGDMVRLPDDKRAFQSPRDEDD
;
A
#
# COMPACT_ATOMS: atom_id res chain seq x y z
N MET A 1 1.72 18.16 -4.04
CA MET A 1 0.77 17.63 -5.06
C MET A 1 0.91 16.11 -5.03
N HIS A 2 -0.18 15.34 -5.05
CA HIS A 2 -0.08 13.86 -4.99
C HIS A 2 0.01 13.29 -6.40
N LYS A 3 0.82 12.26 -6.58
CA LYS A 3 0.90 11.50 -7.81
C LYS A 3 -0.36 10.64 -7.97
N HIS A 4 -0.89 10.62 -9.19
CA HIS A 4 -1.94 9.67 -9.55
C HIS A 4 -1.28 8.32 -9.84
N VAL A 5 -1.81 7.25 -9.25
CA VAL A 5 -1.25 5.90 -9.34
C VAL A 5 -2.39 4.94 -9.65
N GLU A 6 -2.21 4.15 -10.70
CA GLU A 6 -3.10 3.03 -10.98
C GLU A 6 -2.59 1.80 -10.22
N TRP A 7 -3.19 1.53 -9.06
CA TRP A 7 -2.81 0.41 -8.22
C TRP A 7 -3.34 -0.92 -8.78
N ASP A 8 -2.50 -1.95 -8.70
CA ASP A 8 -2.92 -3.31 -9.02
C ASP A 8 -3.99 -3.78 -8.03
N ALA A 9 -4.80 -4.75 -8.45
CA ALA A 9 -5.71 -5.41 -7.53
C ALA A 9 -4.92 -6.21 -6.47
N PRO A 10 -5.29 -6.15 -5.18
CA PRO A 10 -4.58 -6.88 -4.13
C PRO A 10 -4.82 -8.40 -4.17
N GLY A 11 -5.80 -8.86 -4.95
CA GLY A 11 -6.12 -10.28 -5.11
C GLY A 11 -6.39 -10.95 -3.77
N GLY A 12 -5.77 -12.12 -3.55
CA GLY A 12 -5.89 -12.88 -2.29
C GLY A 12 -5.34 -12.16 -1.06
N ALA A 13 -4.57 -11.08 -1.21
CA ALA A 13 -4.04 -10.29 -0.12
C ALA A 13 -4.95 -9.11 0.27
N SER A 14 -6.15 -8.98 -0.32
CA SER A 14 -7.07 -7.86 -0.05
C SER A 14 -7.41 -7.74 1.44
N VAL A 15 -7.14 -6.56 2.02
CA VAL A 15 -7.54 -6.23 3.39
C VAL A 15 -9.07 -6.16 3.50
N ASP A 16 -9.74 -5.58 2.51
CA ASP A 16 -11.19 -5.45 2.50
C ASP A 16 -11.89 -6.81 2.40
N ALA A 17 -11.42 -7.69 1.51
CA ALA A 17 -11.99 -9.03 1.40
C ALA A 17 -11.82 -9.84 2.70
N HIS A 18 -10.71 -9.63 3.42
CA HIS A 18 -10.47 -10.29 4.70
C HIS A 18 -11.46 -9.86 5.78
N TYR A 19 -11.73 -8.55 5.90
CA TYR A 19 -12.63 -8.01 6.92
C TYR A 19 -14.10 -7.93 6.49
N ALA A 20 -14.46 -8.34 5.27
CA ALA A 20 -15.82 -8.22 4.74
C ALA A 20 -16.91 -8.91 5.60
N LYS A 21 -16.55 -9.91 6.41
CA LYS A 21 -17.46 -10.61 7.34
C LYS A 21 -17.32 -10.16 8.79
N ASP A 22 -16.30 -9.36 9.09
CA ASP A 22 -15.88 -8.98 10.44
C ASP A 22 -15.46 -7.51 10.47
N GLU A 23 -16.31 -6.63 9.94
CA GLU A 23 -16.00 -5.20 9.74
C GLU A 23 -15.61 -4.48 11.04
N GLN A 24 -16.11 -4.94 12.19
CA GLN A 24 -15.76 -4.41 13.51
C GLN A 24 -14.27 -4.51 13.86
N HIS A 25 -13.53 -5.42 13.22
CA HIS A 25 -12.08 -5.59 13.40
C HIS A 25 -11.27 -4.83 12.36
N ARG A 26 -11.92 -4.19 11.38
CA ARG A 26 -11.27 -3.37 10.36
C ARG A 26 -10.84 -2.05 10.98
N VAL A 27 -9.53 -1.84 11.06
CA VAL A 27 -8.96 -0.59 11.57
C VAL A 27 -8.89 0.45 10.45
N GLU A 28 -9.47 1.62 10.74
CA GLU A 28 -9.36 2.79 9.86
C GLU A 28 -7.92 3.32 9.85
N PRO A 29 -7.32 3.58 8.66
CA PRO A 29 -5.96 4.10 8.57
C PRO A 29 -5.77 5.39 9.35
N GLN A 30 -4.69 5.45 10.14
CA GLN A 30 -4.30 6.62 10.93
C GLN A 30 -2.93 7.14 10.48
N PRO A 31 -2.65 8.45 10.64
CA PRO A 31 -1.31 8.99 10.40
C PRO A 31 -0.22 8.20 11.15
N GLY A 32 0.87 7.91 10.45
CA GLY A 32 1.99 7.11 10.95
C GLY A 32 1.89 5.60 10.69
N MET A 33 0.70 5.06 10.39
CA MET A 33 0.56 3.65 9.99
C MET A 33 1.26 3.39 8.66
N ILE A 34 1.79 2.18 8.49
CA ILE A 34 2.32 1.69 7.22
C ILE A 34 1.30 0.77 6.56
N LEU A 35 0.83 1.15 5.39
CA LEU A 35 -0.05 0.33 4.54
C LEU A 35 0.74 -0.32 3.41
N THR A 36 0.19 -1.39 2.85
CA THR A 36 0.78 -2.08 1.69
C THR A 36 -0.18 -2.02 0.50
N ALA A 37 0.37 -1.83 -0.69
CA ALA A 37 -0.33 -1.89 -1.96
C ALA A 37 0.53 -2.60 -3.02
N ARG A 38 -0.04 -2.84 -4.19
CA ARG A 38 0.64 -3.50 -5.33
C ARG A 38 0.68 -2.56 -6.52
N TYR A 39 1.83 -2.46 -7.18
CA TYR A 39 2.03 -1.57 -8.33
C TYR A 39 3.02 -2.18 -9.32
N HIS A 40 2.55 -2.53 -10.52
CA HIS A 40 3.31 -3.25 -11.55
C HIS A 40 4.13 -4.42 -10.96
N GLY A 41 3.47 -5.27 -10.17
CA GLY A 41 4.08 -6.46 -9.56
C GLY A 41 4.95 -6.21 -8.32
N ALA A 42 5.29 -4.95 -8.01
CA ALA A 42 6.05 -4.60 -6.80
C ALA A 42 5.15 -4.43 -5.57
N THR A 43 5.74 -4.67 -4.39
CA THR A 43 5.16 -4.28 -3.10
C THR A 43 5.49 -2.82 -2.81
N VAL A 44 4.46 -2.01 -2.53
CA VAL A 44 4.64 -0.60 -2.15
C VAL A 44 4.20 -0.38 -0.71
N ARG A 45 5.09 0.15 0.12
CA ARG A 45 4.82 0.51 1.52
C ARG A 45 4.53 2.00 1.59
N ILE A 46 3.43 2.38 2.23
CA ILE A 46 2.96 3.75 2.29
C ILE A 46 2.81 4.18 3.75
N GLN A 47 3.56 5.20 4.16
CA GLN A 47 3.37 5.84 5.45
C GLN A 47 2.24 6.86 5.36
N VAL A 48 1.16 6.61 6.08
CA VAL A 48 -0.05 7.45 6.05
C VAL A 48 0.24 8.80 6.69
N GLU A 49 -0.16 9.88 6.02
CA GLU A 49 -0.16 11.25 6.56
C GLU A 49 -1.58 11.72 6.87
N ALA A 50 -2.57 11.26 6.10
CA ALA A 50 -3.98 11.54 6.32
C ALA A 50 -4.85 10.41 5.76
N TYR A 51 -6.08 10.29 6.27
CA TYR A 51 -7.09 9.41 5.72
C TYR A 51 -8.42 10.16 5.63
N LYS A 52 -9.09 10.03 4.48
CA LYS A 52 -10.37 10.69 4.24
C LYS A 52 -11.13 9.95 3.14
N ASP A 53 -12.44 9.76 3.35
CA ASP A 53 -13.39 9.24 2.37
C ASP A 53 -12.93 7.91 1.69
N GLY A 54 -12.41 6.95 2.48
CA GLY A 54 -11.96 5.66 1.95
C GLY A 54 -10.59 5.68 1.25
N VAL A 55 -9.85 6.78 1.38
CA VAL A 55 -8.55 6.98 0.73
C VAL A 55 -7.50 7.43 1.74
N SER A 56 -6.41 6.67 1.84
CA SER A 56 -5.20 7.10 2.54
C SER A 56 -4.35 7.97 1.64
N ILE A 57 -3.86 9.08 2.18
CA ILE A 57 -2.84 9.93 1.57
C ILE A 57 -1.55 9.71 2.35
N GLY A 58 -0.47 9.39 1.67
CA GLY A 58 0.78 9.06 2.35
C GLY A 58 1.99 9.09 1.43
N LYS A 59 3.17 8.97 2.05
CA LYS A 59 4.47 8.89 1.35
C LYS A 59 4.81 7.45 1.04
N VAL A 60 5.36 7.21 -0.14
CA VAL A 60 6.03 5.94 -0.45
C VAL A 60 7.24 5.80 0.49
N ALA A 61 7.19 4.81 1.37
CA ALA A 61 8.20 4.52 2.38
C ALA A 61 9.11 3.35 1.99
N ALA A 62 8.66 2.48 1.08
CA ALA A 62 9.51 1.48 0.42
C ALA A 62 8.86 1.02 -0.89
N LEU A 63 9.71 0.67 -1.85
CA LEU A 63 9.38 -0.05 -3.08
C LEU A 63 10.19 -1.34 -3.05
N ILE A 64 9.52 -2.49 -3.12
CA ILE A 64 10.15 -3.81 -3.09
C ILE A 64 9.77 -4.53 -4.38
N GLY A 65 10.79 -4.88 -5.17
CA GLY A 65 10.64 -5.59 -6.43
C GLY A 65 10.08 -7.00 -6.25
N ASP A 66 9.79 -7.66 -7.37
CA ASP A 66 9.39 -9.07 -7.38
C ASP A 66 10.55 -10.03 -7.03
N ASP A 67 11.78 -9.54 -7.17
CA ASP A 67 13.02 -10.14 -6.69
C ASP A 67 13.21 -10.05 -5.17
N GLY A 68 12.38 -9.27 -4.48
CA GLY A 68 12.47 -9.01 -3.04
C GLY A 68 13.43 -7.89 -2.67
N GLU A 69 14.10 -7.24 -3.63
CA GLU A 69 15.04 -6.16 -3.37
C GLU A 69 14.32 -4.82 -3.19
N ARG A 70 14.92 -3.93 -2.39
CA ARG A 70 14.43 -2.56 -2.23
C ARG A 70 14.99 -1.67 -3.33
N HIS A 71 14.12 -0.83 -3.90
CA HIS A 71 14.52 0.12 -4.93
C HIS A 71 14.14 1.56 -4.55
N ASP A 72 14.94 2.52 -5.02
CA ASP A 72 14.61 3.94 -4.90
C ASP A 72 13.47 4.36 -5.85
N SER A 73 13.24 3.57 -6.91
CA SER A 73 12.19 3.81 -7.90
C SER A 73 11.68 2.50 -8.52
N HIS A 74 10.41 2.46 -8.94
CA HIS A 74 9.80 1.35 -9.69
C HIS A 74 8.71 1.91 -10.60
N GLY A 75 8.79 1.67 -11.91
CA GLY A 75 7.93 2.31 -12.90
C GLY A 75 8.02 3.83 -12.77
N ASP A 76 6.88 4.49 -12.56
CA ASP A 76 6.86 5.93 -12.31
C ASP A 76 7.05 6.30 -10.84
N LEU A 77 6.90 5.38 -9.88
CA LEU A 77 6.98 5.73 -8.46
C LEU A 77 8.42 5.87 -7.97
N ASN A 78 8.65 6.88 -7.12
CA ASN A 78 9.90 7.05 -6.38
C ASN A 78 9.64 6.99 -4.88
N LEU A 79 10.68 6.62 -4.12
CA LEU A 79 10.69 6.74 -2.68
C LEU A 79 10.38 8.20 -2.27
N GLY A 80 9.48 8.38 -1.31
CA GLY A 80 9.02 9.69 -0.83
C GLY A 80 7.89 10.33 -1.62
N ASP A 81 7.47 9.77 -2.76
CA ASP A 81 6.33 10.29 -3.52
C ASP A 81 5.05 10.31 -2.66
N MET A 82 4.32 11.42 -2.71
CA MET A 82 3.01 11.52 -2.08
C MET A 82 1.96 10.87 -2.98
N VAL A 83 1.27 9.86 -2.48
CA VAL A 83 0.28 9.07 -3.24
C VAL A 83 -1.07 9.04 -2.54
N ARG A 84 -2.09 8.62 -3.28
CA ARG A 84 -3.43 8.28 -2.78
C ARG A 84 -3.62 6.77 -2.91
N LEU A 85 -3.96 6.11 -1.82
CA LEU A 85 -4.27 4.69 -1.77
C LEU A 85 -5.73 4.48 -1.36
N PRO A 86 -6.60 4.10 -2.31
CA PRO A 86 -7.95 3.64 -2.00
C PRO A 86 -7.94 2.36 -1.14
N ASP A 87 -8.94 2.22 -0.27
CA ASP A 87 -9.08 1.08 0.63
C ASP A 87 -9.17 -0.27 -0.11
N ASP A 88 -9.86 -0.32 -1.25
CA ASP A 88 -10.03 -1.53 -2.08
C ASP A 88 -8.71 -2.01 -2.73
N LYS A 89 -7.67 -1.17 -2.67
CA LYS A 89 -6.32 -1.46 -3.16
C LYS A 89 -5.34 -1.84 -2.05
N ARG A 90 -5.77 -1.82 -0.79
CA ARG A 90 -4.93 -2.24 0.34
C ARG A 90 -4.70 -3.74 0.31
N ALA A 91 -3.44 -4.12 0.46
CA ALA A 91 -3.00 -5.48 0.59
C ALA A 91 -2.41 -5.72 1.99
N PHE A 92 -2.46 -6.97 2.45
CA PHE A 92 -1.54 -7.46 3.47
C PHE A 92 -0.14 -7.61 2.86
N GLN A 93 0.87 -7.47 3.71
CA GLN A 93 2.25 -7.81 3.37
C GLN A 93 2.34 -9.31 3.08
N SER A 94 3.11 -9.69 2.07
CA SER A 94 3.37 -11.10 1.78
C SER A 94 4.54 -11.60 2.64
N PRO A 95 4.56 -12.88 3.03
CA PRO A 95 5.70 -13.45 3.77
C PRO A 95 7.05 -13.36 3.04
N ARG A 96 7.03 -13.26 1.70
CA ARG A 96 8.23 -13.03 0.89
C ARG A 96 8.84 -11.63 1.08
N ASP A 97 8.08 -10.70 1.65
CA ASP A 97 8.55 -9.35 1.97
C ASP A 97 9.21 -9.30 3.37
N GLU A 98 9.45 -10.44 4.05
CA GLU A 98 10.02 -10.54 5.41
C GLU A 98 11.51 -10.89 5.46
N ASP A 99 12.16 -11.18 4.32
CA ASP A 99 13.58 -11.55 4.31
C ASP A 99 14.50 -10.31 4.40
N ASP A 100 15.05 -10.06 5.58
CA ASP A 100 16.27 -9.25 5.86
C ASP A 100 17.21 -10.07 6.76
#